data_AF-A0AAW1QP23-F1
#
_entry.id   AF-A0AAW1QP23-F1
#
_cell.length_a   1.000
_cell.length_b   1.000
_cell.length_c   1.000
_cell.angle_alpha   90.00
_cell.angle_beta   90.00
_cell.angle_gamma   90.00
#
_symmetry.space_group_name_H-M   'P 1'
#
loop_
_entity.id
_entity.type
_entity.pdbx_description
1 polymer ?
#
loop_
_entity_poly.entity_id
_entity_poly.type
_entity_poly.pdbx_seq_one_letter_code
_entity_poly.pdbx_strand_id
1 'polypeptide(L)'
;MADVIKFELAKSNRSKCRATGETIEKGEPRVGMEAWLSGRVSLTWQKVLPFLEACSVGYCSGNKSNFGTCKVSSAKFKKGDVRFTCCSLDKKTYLTLEAAAQQLAPVLAADAANTFTPLHFKGLDTLTESDREEFCKHFGVSQADARKFNRAHLPPAEPPSSAPPAKRRKKETGAADVPAAAQDADAGNAQPKGKAAHQPEDKEDESAEELKPDVAASKQGAAVQHPAKEKQPEP
;
A
#
# COMPACT_ATOMS: atom_id res chain seq x y z
N MET A 1 -1.32 17.18 -0.53
CA MET A 1 -0.59 15.92 -0.28
C MET A 1 -0.99 14.94 -1.38
N ALA A 2 -0.06 14.14 -1.89
CA ALA A 2 -0.39 13.18 -2.96
C ALA A 2 -1.15 11.99 -2.36
N ASP A 3 -2.31 11.64 -2.94
CA ASP A 3 -3.07 10.45 -2.54
C ASP A 3 -2.43 9.20 -3.13
N VAL A 4 -1.76 8.46 -2.26
CA VAL A 4 -1.09 7.22 -2.61
C VAL A 4 -2.05 6.04 -2.55
N ILE A 5 -3.05 6.14 -1.67
CA ILE A 5 -4.14 5.19 -1.53
C ILE A 5 -5.40 5.87 -2.10
N LYS A 6 -5.94 5.31 -3.19
CA LYS A 6 -7.17 5.80 -3.80
C LYS A 6 -8.35 5.01 -3.25
N PHE A 7 -9.37 5.68 -2.75
CA PHE A 7 -10.60 5.03 -2.32
C PHE A 7 -11.77 5.52 -3.17
N GLU A 8 -12.54 4.61 -3.76
CA GLU A 8 -13.75 4.95 -4.53
C GLU A 8 -14.73 3.78 -4.60
N LEU A 9 -15.97 4.05 -4.98
CA LEU A 9 -16.92 3.01 -5.39
C LEU A 9 -16.63 2.55 -6.81
N ALA A 10 -16.71 1.24 -7.05
CA ALA A 10 -16.45 0.67 -8.37
C ALA A 10 -17.49 1.17 -9.39
N LYS A 11 -17.02 1.75 -10.50
CA LYS A 11 -17.89 2.28 -11.56
C LYS A 11 -18.50 1.19 -12.47
N SER A 12 -17.91 -0.01 -12.46
CA SER A 12 -18.28 -1.15 -13.31
C SER A 12 -17.74 -2.46 -12.72
N ASN A 13 -18.29 -3.61 -13.14
CA ASN A 13 -17.86 -4.96 -12.73
C ASN A 13 -16.57 -5.45 -13.42
N ARG A 14 -15.79 -4.57 -14.04
CA ARG A 14 -14.58 -4.95 -14.80
C ARG A 14 -13.31 -5.06 -13.93
N SER A 15 -13.34 -4.55 -12.70
CA SER A 15 -12.21 -4.67 -11.78
C SER A 15 -12.21 -6.00 -11.06
N LYS A 16 -11.04 -6.62 -10.93
CA LYS A 16 -10.80 -7.77 -10.07
C LYS A 16 -9.92 -7.35 -8.89
N CYS A 17 -10.23 -7.85 -7.70
CA CYS A 17 -9.42 -7.69 -6.52
C CYS A 17 -8.07 -8.34 -6.75
N ARG A 18 -6.99 -7.56 -6.62
CA ARG A 18 -5.66 -8.07 -6.92
C ARG A 18 -5.11 -9.02 -5.86
N ALA A 19 -5.68 -9.00 -4.64
CA ALA A 19 -5.32 -9.91 -3.57
C ALA A 19 -5.99 -11.29 -3.71
N THR A 20 -7.30 -11.32 -4.04
CA THR A 20 -8.08 -12.57 -4.07
C THR A 20 -8.39 -13.09 -5.47
N GLY A 21 -8.32 -12.24 -6.49
CA GLY A 21 -8.72 -12.56 -7.87
C GLY A 21 -10.22 -12.41 -8.15
N GLU A 22 -11.03 -12.17 -7.12
CA GLU A 22 -12.49 -12.02 -7.23
C GLU A 22 -12.90 -10.74 -7.97
N THR A 23 -14.05 -10.76 -8.63
CA THR A 23 -14.65 -9.56 -9.20
C THR A 23 -15.06 -8.58 -8.10
N ILE A 24 -14.86 -7.29 -8.33
CA ILE A 24 -15.38 -6.19 -7.50
C ILE A 24 -16.62 -5.65 -8.19
N GLU A 25 -17.76 -5.71 -7.51
CA GLU A 25 -19.07 -5.35 -8.08
C GLU A 25 -19.24 -3.83 -8.19
N LYS A 26 -20.03 -3.37 -9.15
CA LYS A 26 -20.36 -1.96 -9.35
C LYS A 26 -21.06 -1.42 -8.12
N GLY A 27 -20.57 -0.31 -7.60
CA GLY A 27 -21.03 0.28 -6.35
C GLY A 27 -20.31 -0.25 -5.11
N GLU A 28 -19.54 -1.34 -5.21
CA GLU A 28 -18.74 -1.85 -4.09
C GLU A 28 -17.53 -0.93 -3.83
N PRO A 29 -17.19 -0.64 -2.56
CA PRO A 29 -15.99 0.12 -2.24
C PRO A 29 -14.73 -0.65 -2.62
N ARG A 30 -13.77 0.05 -3.22
CA ARG A 30 -12.48 -0.51 -3.62
C ARG A 30 -11.33 0.44 -3.31
N VAL A 31 -10.18 -0.18 -3.09
CA VAL A 31 -8.93 0.52 -2.79
C VAL A 31 -7.97 0.36 -3.95
N GLY A 32 -7.43 1.48 -4.41
CA GLY A 32 -6.50 1.58 -5.52
C GLY A 32 -5.09 1.91 -5.02
N MET A 33 -4.09 1.14 -5.44
CA MET A 33 -2.67 1.48 -5.23
C MET A 33 -1.85 1.21 -6.49
N GLU A 34 -0.87 2.07 -6.76
CA GLU A 34 0.05 1.90 -7.88
C GLU A 34 0.99 0.71 -7.62
N ALA A 35 1.11 -0.18 -8.61
CA ALA A 35 2.03 -1.31 -8.60
C ALA A 35 2.64 -1.52 -10.00
N TRP A 36 3.77 -2.23 -10.07
CA TRP A 36 4.44 -2.54 -11.34
C TRP A 36 3.83 -3.80 -11.95
N LEU A 37 3.07 -3.66 -13.03
CA LEU A 37 2.42 -4.78 -13.72
C LEU A 37 2.77 -4.74 -15.21
N SER A 38 3.21 -5.88 -15.73
CA SER A 38 3.48 -6.07 -17.16
C SER A 38 4.36 -4.98 -17.78
N GLY A 39 5.45 -4.62 -17.09
CA GLY A 39 6.44 -3.65 -17.58
C GLY A 39 6.08 -2.18 -17.41
N ARG A 40 4.99 -1.85 -16.69
CA ARG A 40 4.59 -0.46 -16.42
C ARG A 40 4.03 -0.28 -15.02
N VAL A 41 4.03 0.95 -14.52
CA VAL A 41 3.25 1.32 -13.33
C VAL A 41 1.78 1.36 -13.73
N SER A 42 0.92 0.71 -12.95
CA SER A 42 -0.53 0.72 -13.16
C SER A 42 -1.24 0.75 -11.82
N LEU A 43 -2.41 1.39 -11.81
CA LEU A 43 -3.29 1.38 -10.65
C LEU A 43 -3.96 0.01 -10.54
N THR A 44 -3.72 -0.67 -9.43
CA THR A 44 -4.36 -1.95 -9.10
C THR A 44 -5.49 -1.74 -8.12
N TRP A 45 -6.56 -2.52 -8.25
CA TRP A 45 -7.73 -2.45 -7.38
C TRP A 45 -7.79 -3.66 -6.45
N GLN A 46 -8.18 -3.43 -5.20
CA GLN A 46 -8.40 -4.45 -4.18
C GLN A 46 -9.74 -4.18 -3.49
N LYS A 47 -10.41 -5.24 -3.00
CA LYS A 47 -11.49 -5.11 -2.03
C LYS A 47 -10.92 -4.55 -0.73
N VAL A 48 -11.77 -3.86 0.05
CA VAL A 48 -11.38 -3.17 1.29
C VAL A 48 -10.69 -4.10 2.29
N LEU A 49 -11.35 -5.21 2.66
CA LEU A 49 -10.82 -6.11 3.69
C LEU A 49 -9.50 -6.80 3.29
N PRO A 50 -9.39 -7.43 2.09
CA PRO A 50 -8.11 -7.99 1.64
C PRO A 50 -6.97 -6.98 1.53
N PHE A 51 -7.28 -5.70 1.28
CA PHE A 51 -6.27 -4.64 1.31
C PHE A 51 -5.80 -4.35 2.74
N LEU A 52 -6.73 -4.17 3.69
CA LEU A 52 -6.40 -3.93 5.11
C LEU A 52 -5.61 -5.09 5.73
N GLU A 53 -5.95 -6.33 5.40
CA GLU A 53 -5.22 -7.53 5.86
C GLU A 53 -3.81 -7.66 5.28
N ALA A 54 -3.53 -7.03 4.14
CA ALA A 54 -2.22 -6.98 3.52
C ALA A 54 -1.34 -5.85 4.10
N CYS A 55 -1.93 -4.91 4.85
CA CYS A 55 -1.20 -3.87 5.56
C CYS A 55 -0.51 -4.42 6.81
N SER A 56 0.58 -3.78 7.20
CA SER A 56 1.36 -4.14 8.39
C SER A 56 2.05 -2.92 9.00
N VAL A 57 2.35 -3.01 10.29
CA VAL A 57 3.14 -2.03 11.03
C VAL A 57 4.37 -2.73 11.62
N GLY A 58 5.50 -2.04 11.65
CA GLY A 58 6.71 -2.59 12.25
C GLY A 58 7.88 -1.62 12.25
N TYR A 59 8.96 -2.02 12.92
CA TYR A 59 10.18 -1.24 12.97
C TYR A 59 10.98 -1.30 11.67
N CYS A 60 11.65 -0.19 11.36
CA CYS A 60 12.67 -0.13 10.32
C CYS A 60 13.93 -0.90 10.78
N SER A 61 14.04 -2.17 10.39
CA SER A 61 15.11 -3.09 10.83
C SER A 61 16.25 -3.29 9.80
N GLY A 62 16.16 -2.71 8.60
CA GLY A 62 17.12 -2.90 7.52
C GLY A 62 18.47 -2.17 7.65
N ASN A 63 19.35 -2.36 6.66
CA ASN A 63 20.55 -1.54 6.49
C ASN A 63 20.19 -0.09 6.07
N LYS A 64 21.08 0.88 6.33
CA LYS A 64 20.85 2.32 6.10
C LYS A 64 20.30 2.70 4.72
N SER A 65 20.58 1.91 3.67
CA SER A 65 20.08 2.22 2.31
C SER A 65 18.61 1.89 2.08
N ASN A 66 17.96 1.10 2.96
CA ASN A 66 16.65 0.49 2.66
C ASN A 66 15.51 0.97 3.58
N PHE A 67 15.73 2.01 4.39
CA PHE A 67 14.66 2.58 5.21
C PHE A 67 13.57 3.27 4.36
N GLY A 68 13.97 3.82 3.21
CA GLY A 68 13.08 4.54 2.30
C GLY A 68 12.58 5.86 2.89
N THR A 69 11.57 6.42 2.23
CA THR A 69 10.88 7.65 2.66
C THR A 69 9.38 7.39 2.72
N CYS A 70 8.69 8.13 3.57
CA CYS A 70 7.24 8.16 3.57
C CYS A 70 6.75 8.68 2.23
N LYS A 71 5.91 7.92 1.54
CA LYS A 71 5.46 8.28 0.19
C LYS A 71 4.58 9.55 0.15
N VAL A 72 3.95 9.89 1.28
CA VAL A 72 3.07 11.07 1.41
C VAL A 72 3.84 12.29 1.92
N SER A 73 4.48 12.19 3.08
CA SER A 73 5.17 13.32 3.73
C SER A 73 6.60 13.53 3.24
N SER A 74 7.15 12.58 2.47
CA SER A 74 8.58 12.53 2.09
C SER A 74 9.56 12.48 3.28
N ALA A 75 9.07 12.28 4.51
CA ALA A 75 9.90 12.12 5.69
C ALA A 75 10.79 10.87 5.54
N LYS A 76 12.08 11.00 5.88
CA LYS A 76 13.03 9.88 5.86
C LYS A 76 12.86 9.03 7.12
N PHE A 77 12.80 7.71 6.95
CA PHE A 77 12.83 6.78 8.06
C PHE A 77 14.27 6.49 8.51
N LYS A 78 14.45 6.21 9.80
CA LYS A 78 15.69 5.78 10.43
C LYS A 78 15.54 4.37 11.01
N LYS A 79 16.67 3.74 11.36
CA LYS A 79 16.66 2.45 12.06
C LYS A 79 15.89 2.60 13.37
N GLY A 80 14.93 1.72 13.61
CA GLY A 80 14.10 1.76 14.82
C GLY A 80 12.87 2.64 14.73
N ASP A 81 12.68 3.43 13.66
CA ASP A 81 11.43 4.15 13.46
C ASP A 81 10.29 3.16 13.18
N VAL A 82 9.12 3.43 13.75
CA VAL A 82 7.89 2.71 13.40
C VAL A 82 7.41 3.17 12.03
N ARG A 83 7.06 2.20 11.18
CA ARG A 83 6.63 2.45 9.81
C ARG A 83 5.41 1.61 9.48
N PHE A 84 4.46 2.23 8.81
CA PHE A 84 3.30 1.57 8.26
C PHE A 84 3.58 1.14 6.82
N THR A 85 3.18 -0.07 6.45
CA THR A 85 3.39 -0.65 5.13
C THR A 85 2.05 -1.05 4.52
N CYS A 86 1.72 -0.46 3.37
CA CYS A 86 0.62 -0.92 2.52
C CYS A 86 1.17 -1.76 1.39
N CYS A 87 0.49 -2.86 1.05
CA CYS A 87 0.94 -3.79 0.02
C CYS A 87 -0.13 -3.96 -1.06
N SER A 88 0.31 -3.95 -2.32
CA SER A 88 -0.45 -4.44 -3.47
C SER A 88 0.51 -5.27 -4.30
N LEU A 89 0.23 -6.57 -4.43
CA LEU A 89 1.17 -7.55 -4.97
C LEU A 89 2.52 -7.50 -4.22
N ASP A 90 3.62 -7.38 -4.95
CA ASP A 90 4.98 -7.24 -4.49
C ASP A 90 5.34 -5.78 -4.13
N LYS A 91 4.51 -4.82 -4.55
CA LYS A 91 4.77 -3.40 -4.29
C LYS A 91 4.40 -3.04 -2.85
N LYS A 92 5.42 -2.60 -2.13
CA LYS A 92 5.30 -2.01 -0.78
C LYS A 92 5.35 -0.49 -0.87
N THR A 93 4.41 0.15 -0.19
CA THR A 93 4.38 1.59 0.04
C THR A 93 4.55 1.83 1.52
N TYR A 94 5.51 2.68 1.86
CA TYR A 94 5.85 3.00 3.24
C TYR A 94 5.30 4.37 3.64
N LEU A 95 4.71 4.43 4.83
CA LEU A 95 4.06 5.61 5.39
C LEU A 95 4.47 5.81 6.85
N THR A 96 4.51 7.06 7.31
CA THR A 96 4.50 7.37 8.75
C THR A 96 3.14 6.99 9.33
N LEU A 97 3.06 6.81 10.66
CA LEU A 97 1.80 6.48 11.32
C LEU A 97 0.70 7.51 11.04
N GLU A 98 1.03 8.81 11.14
CA GLU A 98 0.11 9.90 10.84
C GLU A 98 -0.40 9.86 9.38
N ALA A 99 0.51 9.71 8.42
CA ALA A 99 0.13 9.66 7.01
C ALA A 99 -0.72 8.42 6.68
N ALA A 100 -0.41 7.28 7.31
CA ALA A 100 -1.20 6.06 7.17
C ALA A 100 -2.62 6.25 7.73
N ALA A 101 -2.77 6.81 8.93
CA ALA A 101 -4.07 7.06 9.53
C ALA A 101 -4.93 7.99 8.64
N GLN A 102 -4.35 9.06 8.11
CA GLN A 102 -5.05 9.98 7.20
C GLN A 102 -5.49 9.30 5.89
N GLN A 103 -4.61 8.52 5.25
CA GLN A 103 -4.91 7.87 3.98
C GLN A 103 -5.86 6.67 4.14
N LEU A 104 -5.85 6.00 5.29
CA LEU A 104 -6.69 4.83 5.56
C LEU A 104 -8.04 5.17 6.21
N ALA A 105 -8.22 6.38 6.75
CA ALA A 105 -9.49 6.81 7.33
C ALA A 105 -10.73 6.48 6.44
N PRO A 106 -10.78 6.84 5.14
CA PRO A 106 -11.92 6.49 4.30
C PRO A 106 -12.06 4.99 4.06
N VAL A 107 -10.95 4.25 4.05
CA VAL A 107 -10.95 2.79 3.84
C VAL A 107 -11.50 2.06 5.07
N LEU A 108 -11.08 2.49 6.27
CA LEU A 108 -11.55 1.94 7.54
C LEU A 108 -13.04 2.26 7.78
N ALA A 109 -13.48 3.47 7.42
CA ALA A 109 -14.89 3.86 7.51
C ALA A 109 -15.80 3.08 6.53
N ALA A 110 -15.23 2.54 5.45
CA ALA A 110 -15.96 1.80 4.42
C ALA A 110 -16.06 0.30 4.69
N ASP A 111 -15.40 -0.22 5.72
CA ASP A 111 -15.63 -1.59 6.16
C ASP A 111 -17.04 -1.69 6.78
N ALA A 112 -18.05 -1.88 5.93
CA ALA A 112 -19.46 -1.84 6.30
C ALA A 112 -19.84 -2.86 7.38
N ALA A 113 -19.04 -3.91 7.56
CA ALA A 113 -19.26 -4.94 8.57
C ALA A 113 -18.61 -4.60 9.92
N ASN A 114 -17.82 -3.51 10.01
CA ASN A 114 -16.96 -3.18 11.16
C ASN A 114 -16.16 -4.39 11.67
N THR A 115 -15.76 -5.27 10.75
CA THR A 115 -15.04 -6.51 11.06
C THR A 115 -13.57 -6.26 11.30
N PHE A 116 -13.03 -5.22 10.68
CA PHE A 116 -11.64 -4.83 10.78
C PHE A 116 -11.49 -3.63 11.70
N THR A 117 -10.71 -3.80 12.77
CA THR A 117 -10.28 -2.69 13.62
C THR A 117 -8.80 -2.41 13.39
N PRO A 118 -8.29 -1.20 13.64
CA PRO A 118 -6.86 -0.92 13.54
C PRO A 118 -5.98 -1.84 14.41
N LEU A 119 -6.53 -2.50 15.42
CA LEU A 119 -5.81 -3.48 16.24
C LEU A 119 -5.51 -4.80 15.51
N HIS A 120 -6.13 -5.04 14.34
CA HIS A 120 -5.89 -6.23 13.52
C HIS A 120 -4.69 -6.11 12.56
N PHE A 121 -4.03 -4.94 12.47
CA PHE A 121 -2.87 -4.81 11.59
C PHE A 121 -1.71 -5.71 12.05
N LYS A 122 -1.17 -6.46 11.09
CA LYS A 122 -0.05 -7.39 11.31
C LYS A 122 1.18 -6.64 11.85
N GLY A 123 1.83 -7.20 12.86
CA GLY A 123 3.06 -6.67 13.46
C GLY A 123 2.85 -5.66 14.58
N LEU A 124 1.62 -5.24 14.87
CA LEU A 124 1.33 -4.33 15.99
C LEU A 124 1.74 -4.94 17.34
N ASP A 125 1.57 -6.26 17.49
CA ASP A 125 1.99 -7.06 18.64
C ASP A 125 3.52 -7.07 18.84
N THR A 126 4.32 -6.74 17.82
CA THR A 126 5.78 -6.68 17.93
C THR A 126 6.30 -5.31 18.39
N LEU A 127 5.44 -4.30 18.48
CA LEU A 127 5.81 -2.95 18.91
C LEU A 127 5.85 -2.85 20.44
N THR A 128 6.72 -1.99 20.96
CA THR A 128 6.74 -1.59 22.38
C THR A 128 5.42 -0.93 22.80
N GLU A 129 5.15 -0.87 24.10
CA GLU A 129 3.93 -0.23 24.61
C GLU A 129 3.81 1.24 24.17
N SER A 130 4.89 2.02 24.29
CA SER A 130 4.93 3.43 23.87
C SER A 130 4.58 3.60 22.37
N ASP A 131 5.15 2.74 21.52
CA ASP A 131 4.90 2.81 20.07
C ASP A 131 3.47 2.36 19.71
N ARG A 132 2.91 1.39 20.46
CA ARG A 132 1.50 1.00 20.31
C ARG A 132 0.55 2.10 20.75
N GLU A 133 0.87 2.85 21.81
CA GLU A 133 0.08 4.00 22.23
C GLU A 133 0.08 5.10 21.17
N GLU A 134 1.23 5.40 20.57
CA GLU A 134 1.33 6.34 19.45
C GLU A 134 0.52 5.86 18.24
N PHE A 135 0.62 4.58 17.90
CA PHE A 135 -0.21 3.95 16.87
C PHE A 135 -1.71 4.14 17.17
N CYS A 136 -2.16 3.76 18.38
CA CYS A 136 -3.55 3.85 18.78
C CYS A 136 -4.07 5.30 18.73
N LYS A 137 -3.25 6.27 19.14
CA LYS A 137 -3.56 7.70 19.08
C LYS A 137 -3.82 8.15 17.64
N HIS A 138 -2.96 7.78 16.69
CA HIS A 138 -3.13 8.17 15.28
C HIS A 138 -4.36 7.53 14.64
N PHE A 139 -4.63 6.26 14.96
CA PHE A 139 -5.75 5.51 14.38
C PHE A 139 -7.08 5.67 15.15
N GLY A 140 -7.13 6.53 16.17
CA GLY A 140 -8.35 6.79 16.94
C GLY A 140 -8.85 5.59 17.74
N VAL A 141 -7.96 4.67 18.13
CA VAL A 141 -8.31 3.50 18.94
C VAL A 141 -8.56 3.95 20.38
N SER A 142 -9.63 3.45 21.00
CA SER A 142 -9.97 3.81 22.38
C SER A 142 -8.90 3.33 23.36
N GLN A 143 -8.70 4.08 24.45
CA GLN A 143 -7.78 3.69 25.52
C GLN A 143 -8.18 2.34 26.17
N ALA A 144 -9.47 2.03 26.23
CA ALA A 144 -9.96 0.77 26.75
C ALA A 144 -9.55 -0.42 25.86
N ASP A 145 -9.68 -0.26 24.54
CA ASP A 145 -9.30 -1.30 23.57
C ASP A 145 -7.79 -1.48 23.49
N ALA A 146 -7.02 -0.38 23.51
CA ALA A 146 -5.56 -0.42 23.57
C ALA A 146 -5.06 -1.18 24.81
N ARG A 147 -5.63 -0.92 26.00
CA ARG A 147 -5.31 -1.67 27.23
C ARG A 147 -5.72 -3.14 27.17
N LYS A 148 -6.83 -3.45 26.52
CA LYS A 148 -7.26 -4.84 26.31
C LYS A 148 -6.26 -5.57 25.40
N PHE A 149 -5.83 -4.92 24.31
CA PHE A 149 -4.82 -5.45 23.40
C PHE A 149 -3.47 -5.67 24.11
N ASN A 150 -2.96 -4.70 24.86
CA ASN A 150 -1.69 -4.83 25.58
C ASN A 150 -1.70 -5.96 26.63
N ARG A 151 -2.85 -6.21 27.27
CA ARG A 151 -3.01 -7.36 28.18
C ARG A 151 -2.99 -8.70 27.45
N ALA A 152 -3.54 -8.75 26.23
CA ALA A 152 -3.56 -9.96 25.40
C ALA A 152 -2.21 -10.24 24.71
N HIS A 153 -1.46 -9.17 24.39
CA HIS A 153 -0.19 -9.23 23.68
C HIS A 153 0.88 -8.51 24.49
N LEU A 154 1.59 -9.21 25.37
CA LEU A 154 2.62 -8.59 26.20
C LEU A 154 3.67 -7.89 25.31
N PRO A 155 3.88 -6.57 25.47
CA PRO A 155 4.81 -5.82 24.64
C PRO A 155 6.26 -6.27 24.93
N PRO A 156 7.14 -6.30 23.92
CA PRO A 156 8.57 -6.51 24.16
C PRO A 156 9.13 -5.36 24.99
N ALA A 157 10.06 -5.68 25.90
CA ALA A 157 10.66 -4.72 26.83
C ALA A 157 11.49 -3.63 26.14
N GLU A 158 12.13 -3.97 25.02
CA GLU A 158 12.95 -3.05 24.24
C GLU A 158 12.64 -3.20 22.75
N PRO A 159 12.69 -2.10 21.96
CA PRO A 159 12.59 -2.21 20.52
C PRO A 159 13.76 -3.05 19.99
N PRO A 160 13.60 -3.81 18.88
CA PRO A 160 14.64 -4.66 18.32
C PRO A 160 15.88 -3.82 18.04
N SER A 161 16.87 -4.02 18.90
CA SER A 161 17.76 -2.96 19.33
C SER A 161 18.49 -2.23 18.21
N SER A 162 18.50 -0.91 18.39
CA SER A 162 19.48 0.08 17.94
C SER A 162 20.92 -0.24 18.36
N ALA A 163 21.19 -1.43 18.93
CA ALA A 163 22.49 -1.96 19.31
C ALA A 163 23.56 -1.51 18.30
N PRO A 164 24.59 -0.76 18.77
CA PRO A 164 25.67 -0.34 17.91
C PRO A 164 26.25 -1.59 17.23
N PRO A 165 26.53 -1.55 15.92
CA PRO A 165 27.10 -2.71 15.24
C PRO A 165 28.33 -3.12 16.02
N ALA A 166 28.34 -4.36 16.53
CA ALA A 166 29.49 -4.92 17.22
C ALA A 166 30.71 -4.65 16.33
N LYS A 167 31.67 -3.87 16.83
CA LYS A 167 32.87 -3.48 16.08
C LYS A 167 33.50 -4.78 15.57
N ARG A 168 33.32 -5.11 14.30
CA ARG A 168 34.03 -6.19 13.64
C ARG A 168 35.50 -5.86 13.83
N ARG A 169 36.18 -6.58 14.73
CA ARG A 169 37.63 -6.54 14.87
C ARG A 169 38.21 -6.76 13.47
N LYS A 170 38.79 -5.71 12.91
CA LYS A 170 39.54 -5.75 11.66
C LYS A 170 40.66 -6.77 11.92
N LYS A 171 40.52 -7.98 11.36
CA LYS A 171 41.59 -8.97 11.35
C LYS A 171 42.67 -8.35 10.48
N GLU A 172 43.73 -7.85 11.11
CA GLU A 172 44.97 -7.46 10.45
C GLU A 172 45.53 -8.73 9.78
N THR A 173 45.19 -8.92 8.51
CA THR A 173 45.96 -9.80 7.64
C THR A 173 47.20 -9.02 7.25
N GLY A 174 48.32 -9.45 7.81
CA GLY A 174 49.65 -8.93 7.51
C GLY A 174 49.92 -8.92 6.01
N ALA A 175 50.59 -7.87 5.59
CA ALA A 175 51.14 -7.68 4.27
C ALA A 175 52.18 -8.78 3.97
N ALA A 176 52.07 -9.37 2.78
CA ALA A 176 53.21 -9.91 2.07
C ALA A 176 53.31 -9.14 0.74
N ASP A 177 54.38 -8.36 0.65
CA ASP A 177 54.93 -7.72 -0.54
C ASP A 177 54.94 -8.65 -1.76
N VAL A 178 54.40 -8.18 -2.88
CA VAL A 178 54.84 -8.62 -4.21
C VAL A 178 54.95 -7.38 -5.11
N PRO A 179 56.14 -7.12 -5.69
CA PRO A 179 56.42 -5.93 -6.49
C PRO A 179 55.85 -5.99 -7.91
N ALA A 180 55.70 -4.79 -8.45
CA ALA A 180 55.23 -4.44 -9.76
C ALA A 180 56.12 -4.96 -10.91
N ALA A 181 55.48 -5.32 -12.02
CA ALA A 181 56.07 -5.25 -13.36
C ALA A 181 55.01 -4.79 -14.36
N ALA A 182 55.35 -3.72 -15.08
CA ALA A 182 54.70 -3.19 -16.28
C ALA A 182 54.80 -4.22 -17.44
N GLN A 183 54.13 -4.16 -18.58
CA GLN A 183 53.92 -3.03 -19.49
C GLN A 183 53.09 -3.54 -20.71
N ASP A 184 52.43 -2.61 -21.41
CA ASP A 184 52.14 -2.57 -22.86
C ASP A 184 50.96 -3.31 -23.53
N ALA A 185 50.56 -2.64 -24.64
CA ALA A 185 49.54 -2.90 -25.67
C ALA A 185 48.14 -2.32 -25.35
N ASP A 186 47.75 -1.15 -25.90
CA ASP A 186 47.54 -0.79 -27.32
C ASP A 186 46.36 -1.52 -27.97
N ALA A 187 45.71 -0.82 -28.91
CA ALA A 187 44.58 -1.20 -29.76
C ALA A 187 43.18 -0.88 -29.20
N GLY A 188 42.63 0.22 -29.72
CA GLY A 188 41.24 0.60 -29.54
C GLY A 188 40.25 -0.33 -30.24
N ASN A 189 38.96 -0.13 -29.96
CA ASN A 189 37.93 -0.61 -30.87
C ASN A 189 36.65 0.24 -30.80
N ALA A 190 36.40 0.87 -31.95
CA ALA A 190 35.15 1.24 -32.59
C ALA A 190 33.84 1.36 -31.78
N GLN A 191 33.26 2.56 -31.86
CA GLN A 191 31.81 2.76 -31.91
C GLN A 191 31.18 1.97 -33.10
N PRO A 192 30.08 1.25 -32.89
CA PRO A 192 29.12 1.01 -33.97
C PRO A 192 28.10 2.16 -34.02
N LYS A 193 28.29 3.05 -35.00
CA LYS A 193 27.19 3.79 -35.63
C LYS A 193 26.48 2.79 -36.57
N GLY A 194 25.26 2.39 -36.23
CA GLY A 194 24.40 1.58 -37.08
C GLY A 194 23.04 2.23 -37.28
N LYS A 195 22.84 2.81 -38.46
CA LYS A 195 21.55 3.25 -39.03
C LYS A 195 20.73 2.03 -39.49
N ALA A 196 19.41 2.07 -39.31
CA ALA A 196 18.36 1.61 -40.24
C ALA A 196 17.01 1.89 -39.54
N ALA A 197 16.16 2.85 -39.95
CA ALA A 197 15.42 2.94 -41.20
C ALA A 197 14.67 1.64 -41.54
N HIS A 198 13.48 1.48 -40.95
CA HIS A 198 12.41 0.67 -41.53
C HIS A 198 11.06 1.30 -41.15
N GLN A 199 10.52 2.09 -42.07
CA GLN A 199 9.07 2.07 -42.36
C GLN A 199 8.88 0.93 -43.39
N PRO A 200 7.76 0.20 -43.37
CA PRO A 200 6.59 0.71 -44.09
C PRO A 200 5.22 0.27 -43.52
N GLU A 201 4.19 0.84 -44.15
CA GLU A 201 2.85 0.27 -44.39
C GLU A 201 1.78 0.37 -43.30
N ASP A 202 1.09 1.52 -43.39
CA ASP A 202 -0.35 1.59 -43.69
C ASP A 202 -1.08 0.25 -43.77
N LYS A 203 -1.94 0.01 -42.77
CA LYS A 203 -3.22 -0.67 -42.98
C LYS A 203 -4.32 0.19 -42.40
N GLU A 204 -4.89 0.98 -43.28
CA GLU A 204 -6.28 1.41 -43.21
C GLU A 204 -7.13 0.13 -43.13
N ASP A 205 -7.84 -0.05 -42.01
CA ASP A 205 -9.05 -0.86 -42.00
C ASP A 205 -10.16 0.03 -41.44
N GLU A 206 -10.73 0.72 -42.41
CA GLU A 206 -12.04 1.34 -42.40
C GLU A 206 -13.09 0.24 -42.17
N SER A 207 -13.71 0.23 -41.00
CA SER A 207 -15.04 -0.35 -40.84
C SER A 207 -15.74 0.32 -39.66
N ALA A 208 -16.59 1.27 -40.04
CA ALA A 208 -17.62 1.85 -39.22
C ALA A 208 -18.55 0.76 -38.70
N GLU A 209 -18.85 0.78 -37.40
CA GLU A 209 -20.20 0.43 -36.96
C GLU A 209 -20.65 1.40 -35.88
N GLU A 210 -21.43 2.36 -36.35
CA GLU A 210 -22.20 3.32 -35.59
C GLU A 210 -23.36 2.57 -34.89
N LEU A 211 -23.24 2.34 -33.59
CA LEU A 211 -24.35 1.86 -32.75
C LEU A 211 -24.65 2.89 -31.67
N LYS A 212 -25.63 3.74 -31.97
CA LYS A 212 -26.46 4.50 -31.01
C LYS A 212 -27.94 4.21 -31.36
N PRO A 213 -28.90 4.58 -30.51
CA PRO A 213 -29.12 4.11 -29.16
C PRO A 213 -30.58 3.63 -29.01
N ASP A 214 -30.84 2.43 -28.47
CA ASP A 214 -32.22 2.07 -28.14
C ASP A 214 -32.64 2.63 -26.79
N VAL A 215 -33.44 3.69 -26.91
CA VAL A 215 -34.21 4.35 -25.88
C VAL A 215 -35.40 3.46 -25.53
N ALA A 216 -35.30 2.67 -24.46
CA ALA A 216 -36.46 2.04 -23.85
C ALA A 216 -36.81 2.76 -22.55
N ALA A 217 -37.70 3.76 -22.68
CA ALA A 217 -38.46 4.31 -21.58
C ALA A 217 -39.33 3.20 -20.96
N SER A 218 -39.19 2.97 -19.66
CA SER A 218 -40.24 2.32 -18.86
C SER A 218 -40.58 3.24 -17.69
N LYS A 219 -41.60 4.05 -17.93
CA LYS A 219 -42.48 4.60 -16.89
C LYS A 219 -43.41 3.48 -16.44
N GLN A 220 -43.42 3.21 -15.14
CA GLN A 220 -44.52 2.68 -14.31
C GLN A 220 -43.93 2.68 -12.88
N GLY A 221 -44.37 3.45 -11.90
CA GLY A 221 -45.73 3.87 -11.57
C GLY A 221 -46.27 2.92 -10.51
N ALA A 222 -46.15 3.28 -9.22
CA ALA A 222 -46.85 2.75 -8.02
C ALA A 222 -45.89 2.78 -6.82
N ALA A 223 -46.28 3.04 -5.58
CA ALA A 223 -47.49 3.58 -4.99
C ALA A 223 -47.08 3.93 -3.55
N VAL A 224 -47.69 5.00 -3.06
CA VAL A 224 -47.76 5.42 -1.66
C VAL A 224 -48.07 4.24 -0.74
N GLN A 225 -47.30 4.04 0.32
CA GLN A 225 -47.80 3.51 1.60
C GLN A 225 -47.08 4.19 2.77
N HIS A 226 -47.76 5.19 3.35
CA HIS A 226 -47.58 5.57 4.74
C HIS A 226 -48.43 4.62 5.61
N PRO A 227 -47.84 4.01 6.64
CA PRO A 227 -48.48 4.00 7.96
C PRO A 227 -47.42 4.18 9.07
N ALA A 228 -47.68 4.60 10.29
CA ALA A 228 -48.86 5.07 11.00
C ALA A 228 -48.35 5.97 12.13
N LYS A 229 -49.17 6.93 12.55
CA LYS A 229 -48.97 7.70 13.79
C LYS A 229 -48.91 6.73 14.98
N GLU A 230 -47.74 6.66 15.62
CA GLU A 230 -47.60 6.04 16.92
C GLU A 230 -48.20 6.97 17.98
N LYS A 231 -49.21 6.46 18.67
CA LYS A 231 -50.00 7.14 19.69
C LYS A 231 -49.21 7.09 21.00
N GLN A 232 -48.72 8.23 21.47
CA GLN A 232 -48.16 8.33 22.82
C GLN A 232 -49.28 8.23 23.87
N PRO A 233 -49.09 7.49 24.96
CA PRO A 233 -49.87 7.67 26.18
C PRO A 233 -49.20 8.73 27.06
N GLU A 234 -49.93 9.80 27.37
CA GLU A 234 -49.65 10.63 28.56
C GLU A 234 -50.31 9.99 29.79
N PRO A 235 -49.72 10.17 30.99
CA PRO A 235 -50.34 9.81 32.27
C PRO A 235 -51.49 10.75 32.68
#